data_AF-A0A9E6JUY6-F1
#
_entry.id   AF-A0A9E6JUY6-F1
#
_cell.length_a   1.000
_cell.length_b   1.000
_cell.length_c   1.000
_cell.angle_alpha   90.00
_cell.angle_beta   90.00
_cell.angle_gamma   90.00
#
_symmetry.space_group_name_H-M   'P 1'
#
loop_
_entity.id
_entity.type
_entity.pdbx_description
1 polymer ?
#
loop_
_entity_poly.entity_id
_entity_poly.type
_entity_poly.pdbx_seq_one_letter_code
_entity_poly.pdbx_strand_id
1 'polypeptide(L)'
;MINILIKIAGIILIGLLLVGCPMVDLNELNFTRSKPDINNIVGTWEPTPETLKYIRQQGHYPEEEHKIILNNDGKLLMHNMPDWWKNGFGTSNKKFESNEGKWRLTKGQNIWEIWTLELEFKSGTTSINMYKQTPPYLIFIRVGDPNNGNGMFFQRI
;
A
#
# COMPACT_ATOMS: atom_id res chain seq x y z
N MET A 1 21.62 -44.84 -24.27
CA MET A 1 21.35 -44.32 -22.90
C MET A 1 21.63 -42.81 -22.77
N ILE A 2 22.72 -42.28 -23.34
CA ILE A 2 23.10 -40.85 -23.22
C ILE A 2 22.02 -39.86 -23.72
N ASN A 3 21.32 -40.18 -24.83
CA ASN A 3 20.25 -39.33 -25.37
C ASN A 3 18.98 -39.22 -24.49
N ILE A 4 18.78 -40.11 -23.52
CA ILE A 4 17.61 -40.07 -22.62
C ILE A 4 17.91 -39.14 -21.43
N LEU A 5 19.13 -39.18 -20.90
CA LEU A 5 19.60 -38.30 -19.81
C LEU A 5 19.59 -36.81 -20.21
N ILE A 6 19.98 -36.49 -21.45
CA ILE A 6 19.96 -35.10 -21.96
C ILE A 6 18.52 -34.56 -22.08
N LYS A 7 17.57 -35.39 -22.52
CA LYS A 7 16.15 -35.01 -22.62
C LYS A 7 15.51 -34.79 -21.25
N ILE A 8 15.84 -35.63 -20.27
CA ILE A 8 15.35 -35.47 -18.88
C ILE A 8 15.92 -34.21 -18.24
N ALA A 9 17.21 -33.93 -18.43
CA ALA A 9 17.84 -32.71 -17.94
C ALA A 9 17.23 -31.43 -18.55
N GLY A 10 16.89 -31.45 -19.85
CA GLY A 10 16.22 -30.34 -20.53
C GLY A 10 14.80 -30.08 -20.01
N ILE A 11 14.03 -31.12 -19.69
CA ILE A 11 12.68 -31.00 -19.13
C ILE A 11 12.71 -30.47 -17.69
N ILE A 12 13.69 -30.91 -16.88
CA ILE A 12 13.85 -30.42 -15.50
C ILE A 12 14.26 -28.95 -15.49
N LEU A 13 15.13 -28.51 -16.41
CA LEU A 13 15.56 -27.12 -16.50
C LEU A 13 14.42 -26.16 -16.92
N ILE A 14 13.54 -26.60 -17.84
CA ILE A 14 12.34 -25.85 -18.22
C ILE A 14 11.32 -25.83 -17.08
N GLY A 15 11.17 -26.93 -16.34
CA GLY A 15 10.33 -27.01 -15.15
C GLY A 15 10.76 -26.02 -14.07
N LEU A 16 12.07 -25.92 -13.79
CA LEU A 16 12.62 -25.01 -12.77
C LEU A 16 12.47 -23.52 -13.12
N LEU A 17 12.45 -23.16 -14.41
CA LEU A 17 12.22 -21.77 -14.85
C LEU A 17 10.74 -21.33 -14.69
N LEU A 18 9.80 -22.27 -14.55
CA LEU A 18 8.37 -21.97 -14.38
C LEU A 18 7.92 -21.88 -12.91
N VAL A 19 8.74 -22.35 -11.95
CA VAL A 19 8.38 -22.35 -10.51
C VAL A 19 8.89 -21.11 -9.76
N GLY A 20 9.62 -20.23 -10.44
CA GLY A 20 10.38 -19.15 -9.82
C GLY A 20 9.87 -17.75 -10.10
N CYS A 21 8.59 -17.55 -10.46
CA CYS A 21 8.07 -16.19 -10.48
C CYS A 21 7.84 -15.77 -9.02
N PRO A 22 8.65 -14.85 -8.44
CA PRO A 22 8.23 -14.22 -7.19
C PRO A 22 6.85 -13.65 -7.47
N MET A 23 5.87 -13.99 -6.63
CA MET A 23 4.51 -13.50 -6.78
C MET A 23 4.55 -12.00 -6.48
N VAL A 24 4.88 -11.20 -7.51
CA VAL A 24 4.89 -9.75 -7.43
C VAL A 24 3.44 -9.34 -7.30
N ASP A 25 3.11 -8.68 -6.20
CA ASP A 25 1.81 -8.04 -6.06
C ASP A 25 1.65 -7.05 -7.22
N LEU A 26 0.68 -7.31 -8.10
CA LEU A 26 0.46 -6.54 -9.32
C LEU A 26 0.18 -5.05 -9.02
N ASN A 27 -0.25 -4.72 -7.80
CA ASN A 27 -0.39 -3.33 -7.38
C ASN A 27 0.94 -2.58 -7.36
N GLU A 28 2.06 -3.26 -7.10
CA GLU A 28 3.39 -2.64 -7.05
C GLU A 28 3.84 -2.10 -8.41
N LEU A 29 3.30 -2.64 -9.50
CA LEU A 29 3.52 -2.11 -10.85
C LEU A 29 2.98 -0.69 -10.99
N ASN A 30 1.94 -0.35 -10.23
CA ASN A 30 1.29 0.95 -10.26
C ASN A 30 1.80 1.95 -9.22
N PHE A 31 2.77 1.57 -8.38
CA PHE A 31 3.37 2.51 -7.43
C PHE A 31 4.14 3.62 -8.13
N THR A 32 4.02 4.84 -7.61
CA THR A 32 4.58 6.04 -8.22
C THR A 32 6.10 6.00 -8.23
N ARG A 33 6.73 6.16 -9.40
CA ARG A 33 8.21 6.13 -9.55
C ARG A 33 8.82 7.52 -9.80
N SER A 34 8.05 8.43 -10.38
CA SER A 34 8.46 9.82 -10.56
C SER A 34 8.11 10.65 -9.32
N LYS A 35 8.97 11.60 -8.92
CA LYS A 35 8.71 12.44 -7.74
C LYS A 35 7.39 13.20 -7.92
N PRO A 36 6.40 13.01 -7.03
CA PRO A 36 5.17 13.79 -7.10
C PRO A 36 5.44 15.27 -6.81
N ASP A 37 4.72 16.15 -7.51
CA ASP A 37 4.59 17.55 -7.09
C ASP A 37 3.81 17.60 -5.76
N ILE A 38 4.37 18.31 -4.78
CA ILE A 38 3.80 18.46 -3.44
C ILE A 38 2.38 19.04 -3.47
N ASN A 39 2.06 19.90 -4.44
CA ASN A 39 0.74 20.51 -4.61
C ASN A 39 -0.32 19.48 -5.05
N ASN A 40 0.12 18.36 -5.62
CA ASN A 40 -0.75 17.22 -5.93
C ASN A 40 -0.91 16.25 -4.75
N ILE A 41 -0.17 16.46 -3.65
CA ILE A 41 -0.18 15.60 -2.46
C ILE A 41 -0.88 16.25 -1.28
N VAL A 42 -0.61 17.54 -1.03
CA VAL A 42 -1.27 18.34 0.01
C VAL A 42 -2.79 18.33 -0.21
N GLY A 43 -3.54 18.10 0.85
CA GLY A 43 -5.01 18.06 0.82
C GLY A 43 -5.61 17.04 1.79
N THR A 44 -6.93 16.88 1.66
CA THR A 44 -7.71 15.88 2.39
C THR A 44 -7.93 14.66 1.51
N TRP A 45 -7.68 13.49 2.07
CA TRP A 45 -7.79 12.20 1.41
C TRP A 45 -8.86 11.36 2.11
N GLU A 46 -9.79 10.82 1.34
CA GLU A 46 -10.86 9.93 1.80
C GLU A 46 -10.72 8.54 1.17
N PRO A 47 -11.21 7.48 1.83
CA PRO A 47 -11.24 6.16 1.22
C PRO A 47 -12.07 6.17 -0.07
N THR A 48 -11.64 5.41 -1.08
CA THR A 48 -12.48 5.18 -2.26
C THR A 48 -13.75 4.40 -1.88
N PRO A 49 -14.81 4.42 -2.72
CA PRO A 49 -16.02 3.63 -2.47
C PRO A 49 -15.75 2.13 -2.26
N GLU A 50 -14.80 1.56 -2.99
CA GLU A 50 -14.37 0.16 -2.83
C GLU A 50 -13.72 -0.07 -1.46
N THR A 51 -12.93 0.90 -1.00
CA THR A 51 -12.28 0.85 0.31
C THR A 51 -13.29 0.96 1.44
N LEU A 52 -14.29 1.84 1.34
CA LEU A 52 -15.40 1.92 2.29
C LEU A 52 -16.18 0.60 2.35
N LYS A 53 -16.46 0.00 1.19
CA LYS A 53 -17.09 -1.32 1.11
C LYS A 53 -16.23 -2.39 1.78
N TYR A 54 -14.91 -2.36 1.59
CA TYR A 54 -13.96 -3.28 2.21
C TYR A 54 -13.94 -3.14 3.74
N ILE A 55 -13.83 -1.91 4.25
CA ILE A 55 -13.90 -1.59 5.69
C ILE A 55 -15.18 -2.14 6.32
N ARG A 56 -16.33 -1.89 5.70
CA ARG A 56 -17.63 -2.34 6.22
C ARG A 56 -17.79 -3.86 6.14
N GLN A 57 -17.51 -4.47 5.00
CA GLN A 57 -17.86 -5.87 4.74
C GLN A 57 -16.86 -6.86 5.31
N GLN A 58 -15.56 -6.56 5.21
CA GLN A 58 -14.49 -7.46 5.64
C GLN A 58 -14.01 -7.10 7.05
N GLY A 59 -13.98 -5.81 7.40
CA GLY A 59 -13.54 -5.36 8.72
C GLY A 59 -14.64 -5.32 9.76
N HIS A 60 -15.90 -5.37 9.31
CA HIS A 60 -17.08 -5.25 10.16
C HIS A 60 -17.08 -3.98 11.04
N TYR A 61 -16.49 -2.90 10.52
CA TYR A 61 -16.52 -1.59 11.16
C TYR A 61 -17.86 -0.90 10.87
N PRO A 62 -18.39 -0.10 11.82
CA PRO A 62 -19.52 0.77 11.55
C PRO A 62 -19.13 1.86 10.54
N GLU A 63 -20.14 2.49 9.95
CA GLU A 63 -19.94 3.60 9.01
C GLU A 63 -19.49 4.84 9.78
N GLU A 64 -18.34 5.40 9.38
CA GLU A 64 -17.72 6.58 9.98
C GLU A 64 -17.04 7.40 8.90
N GLU A 65 -16.75 8.66 9.21
CA GLU A 65 -15.94 9.51 8.34
C GLU A 65 -14.45 9.22 8.54
N HIS A 66 -13.77 8.72 7.51
CA HIS A 66 -12.34 8.42 7.54
C HIS A 66 -11.56 9.44 6.71
N LYS A 67 -10.50 10.04 7.28
CA LYS A 67 -9.70 11.05 6.58
C LYS A 67 -8.21 10.93 6.89
N ILE A 68 -7.40 11.25 5.87
CA ILE A 68 -5.99 11.59 6.02
C ILE A 68 -5.81 13.02 5.50
N ILE A 69 -5.31 13.92 6.34
CA ILE A 69 -5.09 15.32 5.99
C ILE A 69 -3.59 15.59 6.00
N LEU A 70 -3.08 16.02 4.84
CA LEU A 70 -1.68 16.35 4.61
C LEU A 70 -1.55 17.85 4.39
N ASN A 71 -1.05 18.58 5.38
CA ASN A 71 -0.86 20.03 5.29
C ASN A 71 0.47 20.40 4.63
N ASN A 72 0.57 21.59 4.03
CA ASN A 72 1.79 22.06 3.37
C ASN A 72 2.99 22.25 4.32
N ASP A 73 2.72 22.43 5.61
CA ASP A 73 3.72 22.64 6.66
C ASP A 73 4.28 21.31 7.18
N GLY A 74 3.92 20.20 6.54
CA GLY A 74 4.33 18.86 6.90
C GLY A 74 3.53 18.26 8.06
N LYS A 75 2.46 18.90 8.56
CA LYS A 75 1.58 18.30 9.57
C LYS A 75 0.63 17.29 8.95
N LEU A 76 0.40 16.20 9.69
CA LEU A 76 -0.48 15.09 9.36
C LEU A 76 -1.58 14.97 10.41
N LEU A 77 -2.82 14.77 9.96
CA LEU A 77 -3.93 14.32 10.79
C LEU A 77 -4.57 13.08 10.16
N MET A 78 -4.74 12.03 10.95
CA MET A 78 -5.55 10.86 10.62
C MET A 78 -6.78 10.86 11.50
N HIS A 79 -7.95 10.67 10.90
CA HIS A 79 -9.23 10.65 11.60
C HIS A 79 -9.95 9.33 11.37
N ASN A 80 -10.40 8.72 12.47
CA ASN A 80 -11.18 7.48 12.53
C ASN A 80 -10.64 6.33 11.66
N MET A 81 -9.33 6.17 11.57
CA MET A 81 -8.74 5.13 10.73
C MET A 81 -8.94 3.75 11.36
N PRO A 82 -9.45 2.74 10.62
CA PRO A 82 -9.69 1.43 11.22
C PRO A 82 -8.39 0.76 11.64
N ASP A 83 -8.30 0.27 12.87
CA ASP A 83 -7.06 -0.19 13.53
C ASP A 83 -6.29 -1.31 12.79
N TRP A 84 -6.93 -1.98 11.84
CA TRP A 84 -6.29 -2.98 10.97
C TRP A 84 -5.28 -2.41 9.97
N TRP A 85 -5.21 -1.09 9.82
CA TRP A 85 -4.35 -0.43 8.84
C TRP A 85 -2.87 -0.60 9.16
N LYS A 86 -2.56 -0.88 10.43
CA LYS A 86 -1.20 -1.05 10.97
C LYS A 86 -0.84 -2.50 11.29
N ASN A 87 -1.80 -3.42 11.36
CA ASN A 87 -1.48 -4.80 11.68
C ASN A 87 -1.22 -5.58 10.39
N GLY A 88 0.02 -6.02 10.19
CA GLY A 88 0.49 -6.69 8.97
C GLY A 88 -0.21 -8.01 8.61
N PHE A 89 -1.31 -8.36 9.28
CA PHE A 89 -2.15 -9.53 8.99
C PHE A 89 -3.67 -9.21 8.99
N GLY A 90 -4.07 -7.94 9.10
CA GLY A 90 -5.46 -7.51 8.88
C GLY A 90 -6.45 -7.84 10.01
N THR A 91 -5.96 -8.25 11.19
CA THR A 91 -6.81 -8.59 12.35
C THR A 91 -7.48 -7.34 12.95
N SER A 92 -8.73 -7.09 12.62
CA SER A 92 -9.49 -5.97 13.20
C SER A 92 -9.82 -6.20 14.68
N ASN A 93 -9.56 -5.21 15.56
CA ASN A 93 -10.19 -5.15 16.90
C ASN A 93 -11.46 -4.29 16.88
N LYS A 94 -11.94 -3.91 15.69
CA LYS A 94 -13.12 -3.05 15.47
C LYS A 94 -13.00 -1.70 16.16
N LYS A 95 -11.78 -1.14 16.21
CA LYS A 95 -11.49 0.16 16.79
C LYS A 95 -11.07 1.15 15.71
N PHE A 96 -11.41 2.41 15.94
CA PHE A 96 -10.89 3.50 15.13
C PHE A 96 -9.78 4.23 15.88
N GLU A 97 -8.81 4.71 15.12
CA GLU A 97 -7.67 5.44 15.60
C GLU A 97 -7.60 6.81 14.93
N SER A 98 -7.47 7.85 15.73
CA SER A 98 -7.16 9.20 15.26
C SER A 98 -5.82 9.61 15.81
N ASN A 99 -4.93 10.10 14.95
CA ASN A 99 -3.57 10.46 15.32
C ASN A 99 -3.12 11.72 14.59
N GLU A 100 -2.25 12.47 15.26
CA GLU A 100 -1.55 13.62 14.69
C GLU A 100 -0.06 13.31 14.58
N GLY A 101 0.58 13.91 13.58
CA GLY A 101 1.98 13.66 13.30
C GLY A 101 2.57 14.60 12.28
N LYS A 102 3.66 14.15 11.67
CA LYS A 102 4.29 14.79 10.52
C LYS A 102 4.26 13.85 9.33
N TRP A 103 4.34 14.41 8.14
CA TRP A 103 4.52 13.65 6.92
C TRP A 103 5.60 14.25 6.04
N ARG A 104 6.19 13.41 5.19
CA ARG A 104 7.07 13.84 4.10
C ARG A 104 7.07 12.83 2.97
N LEU A 105 7.33 13.29 1.75
CA LEU A 105 7.62 12.41 0.63
C LEU A 105 9.02 11.82 0.80
N THR A 106 9.11 10.50 0.71
CA THR A 106 10.37 9.76 0.75
C THR A 106 10.47 8.83 -0.46
N LYS A 107 11.71 8.46 -0.81
CA LYS A 107 11.98 7.48 -1.85
C LYS A 107 12.34 6.16 -1.17
N GLY A 108 11.67 5.08 -1.55
CA GLY A 108 11.98 3.74 -1.09
C GLY A 108 13.39 3.32 -1.52
N GLN A 109 14.08 2.56 -0.67
CA GLN A 109 15.50 2.17 -0.86
C GLN A 109 15.70 0.88 -1.67
N ASN A 110 14.63 0.29 -2.23
CA ASN A 110 14.71 -1.00 -2.93
C ASN A 110 14.87 -0.83 -4.46
N ILE A 111 15.07 -1.96 -5.15
CA ILE A 111 15.28 -2.04 -6.61
C ILE A 111 14.14 -1.45 -7.45
N TRP A 112 12.99 -1.15 -6.84
CA TRP A 112 11.81 -0.61 -7.53
C TRP A 112 11.67 0.91 -7.41
N GLU A 113 12.50 1.56 -6.58
CA GLU A 113 12.61 3.01 -6.42
C GLU A 113 11.25 3.74 -6.47
N ILE A 114 10.36 3.44 -5.52
CA ILE A 114 9.02 4.01 -5.44
C ILE A 114 8.98 5.24 -4.51
N TRP A 115 8.04 6.15 -4.75
CA TRP A 115 7.74 7.25 -3.84
C TRP A 115 6.69 6.84 -2.81
N THR A 116 6.99 7.15 -1.55
CA THR A 116 6.17 6.84 -0.38
C THR A 116 5.87 8.11 0.40
N LEU A 117 4.81 8.07 1.20
CA LEU A 117 4.57 9.02 2.28
C LEU A 117 5.09 8.39 3.56
N GLU A 118 6.15 8.97 4.11
CA GLU A 118 6.58 8.64 5.45
C GLU A 118 5.69 9.42 6.44
N LEU A 119 5.10 8.71 7.40
CA LEU A 119 4.23 9.24 8.43
C LEU A 119 4.92 9.06 9.78
N GLU A 120 5.13 10.15 10.50
CA GLU A 120 5.78 10.18 11.81
C GLU A 120 4.75 10.53 12.88
N PHE A 121 4.42 9.58 13.74
CA PHE A 121 3.54 9.76 14.90
C PHE A 121 4.34 9.66 16.19
N LYS A 122 3.72 10.02 17.32
CA LYS A 122 4.33 9.80 18.66
C LYS A 122 4.64 8.32 18.93
N SER A 123 3.85 7.41 18.36
CA SER A 123 4.00 5.95 18.52
C SER A 123 5.08 5.34 17.63
N GLY A 124 5.58 6.09 16.64
CA GLY A 124 6.60 5.61 15.70
C GLY A 124 6.37 6.12 14.28
N THR A 125 7.21 5.61 13.37
CA THR A 125 7.20 5.98 11.95
C THR A 125 6.73 4.82 11.10
N THR A 126 5.92 5.10 10.09
CA THR A 126 5.51 4.14 9.06
C THR A 126 5.61 4.77 7.67
N SER A 127 5.49 3.97 6.62
CA SER A 127 5.47 4.46 5.24
C SER A 127 4.31 3.82 4.48
N ILE A 128 3.58 4.65 3.73
CA ILE A 128 2.49 4.21 2.85
C ILE A 128 2.81 4.59 1.41
N ASN A 129 2.28 3.84 0.45
CA ASN A 129 2.70 3.97 -0.94
C ASN A 129 1.87 5.02 -1.68
N MET A 130 2.53 5.78 -2.55
CA MET A 130 1.84 6.56 -3.59
C MET A 130 1.51 5.64 -4.77
N TYR A 131 0.33 5.80 -5.34
CA TYR A 131 -0.20 4.95 -6.40
C TYR A 131 -0.65 5.78 -7.61
N LYS A 132 -0.45 5.22 -8.82
CA LYS A 132 -0.44 5.85 -10.16
C LYS A 132 0.84 6.63 -10.47
N GLN A 133 1.22 6.66 -11.75
CA GLN A 133 2.42 7.37 -12.21
C GLN A 133 2.22 8.88 -12.35
N THR A 134 0.97 9.33 -12.50
CA THR A 134 0.61 10.75 -12.69
C THR A 134 -0.63 11.10 -11.87
N PRO A 135 -0.87 12.41 -11.58
CA PRO A 135 -2.12 12.85 -10.97
C PRO A 135 -3.36 12.44 -11.80
N PRO A 136 -4.54 12.26 -11.17
CA PRO A 136 -4.77 12.28 -9.72
C PRO A 136 -4.23 10.99 -9.07
N TYR A 137 -3.33 11.16 -8.09
CA TYR A 137 -2.74 10.06 -7.36
C TYR A 137 -3.75 9.40 -6.42
N LEU A 138 -3.42 8.19 -5.98
CA LEU A 138 -4.05 7.56 -4.83
C LEU A 138 -2.99 7.31 -3.74
N ILE A 139 -3.44 7.28 -2.50
CA ILE A 139 -2.65 6.72 -1.40
C ILE A 139 -3.05 5.25 -1.25
N PHE A 140 -2.07 4.35 -1.21
CA PHE A 140 -2.26 2.92 -1.01
C PHE A 140 -1.69 2.48 0.33
N ILE A 141 -2.55 1.93 1.19
CA ILE A 141 -2.18 1.31 2.46
C ILE A 141 -2.42 -0.18 2.33
N ARG A 142 -1.35 -0.98 2.39
CA ARG A 142 -1.45 -2.45 2.38
C ARG A 142 -2.16 -2.91 3.66
N VAL A 143 -3.12 -3.82 3.54
CA VAL A 143 -3.83 -4.43 4.68
C VAL A 143 -3.82 -5.95 4.54
N GLY A 144 -3.46 -6.65 5.61
CA GLY A 144 -3.43 -8.10 5.61
C GLY A 144 -2.15 -8.71 5.04
N ASP A 145 -2.26 -9.98 4.63
CA ASP A 145 -1.17 -10.76 4.03
C ASP A 145 -0.65 -10.07 2.76
N PRO A 146 0.65 -9.73 2.68
CA PRO A 146 1.26 -9.13 1.51
C PRO A 146 1.02 -9.88 0.20
N ASN A 147 0.83 -11.20 0.26
CA ASN A 147 0.60 -12.04 -0.91
C ASN A 147 -0.78 -11.83 -1.53
N ASN A 148 -1.75 -11.29 -0.81
CA ASN A 148 -3.13 -11.16 -1.30
C ASN A 148 -3.39 -9.86 -2.07
N GLY A 149 -2.42 -8.93 -2.12
CA GLY A 149 -2.56 -7.65 -2.82
C GLY A 149 -3.68 -6.74 -2.29
N ASN A 150 -4.24 -7.04 -1.11
CA ASN A 150 -5.33 -6.28 -0.53
C ASN A 150 -4.80 -5.00 0.12
N GLY A 151 -5.59 -3.94 0.03
CA GLY A 151 -5.27 -2.67 0.64
C GLY A 151 -6.40 -1.68 0.57
N MET A 152 -6.20 -0.56 1.26
CA MET A 152 -7.08 0.58 1.25
C MET A 152 -6.52 1.62 0.31
N PHE A 153 -7.38 2.12 -0.58
CA PHE A 153 -7.08 3.23 -1.46
C PHE A 153 -7.76 4.49 -0.94
N PHE A 154 -7.02 5.59 -0.94
CA PHE A 154 -7.56 6.91 -0.64
C PHE A 154 -7.37 7.83 -1.84
N GLN A 155 -8.41 8.62 -2.11
CA GLN A 155 -8.45 9.64 -3.14
C GLN A 155 -8.48 11.02 -2.51
N ARG A 156 -7.92 12.01 -3.21
CA ARG A 156 -7.97 13.40 -2.76
C ARG A 156 -9.33 14.01 -3.12
N ILE A 157 -9.90 14.77 -2.19
CA ILE A 157 -11.12 15.58 -2.38
C ILE A 157 -10.79 16.91 -3.04
#